data_AF-A0A1D4S147-F1
#
_entry.id   AF-A0A1D4S147-F1
#
_cell.length_a   1.000
_cell.length_b   1.000
_cell.length_c   1.000
_cell.angle_alpha   90.00
_cell.angle_beta   90.00
_cell.angle_gamma   90.00
#
_symmetry.space_group_name_H-M   'P 1'
#
loop_
_entity.id
_entity.type
_entity.pdbx_description
1 polymer ?
#
loop_
_entity_poly.entity_id
_entity_poly.type
_entity_poly.pdbx_seq_one_letter_code
_entity_poly.pdbx_strand_id
1 'polypeptide(L)' 'MCKKRKYTKMGALYSIANAQHNKKKADKIPVRAYYCKWCNSYHLSSQQRLNIKTGVIG' A
#
# COMPACT_ATOMS: atom_id res chain seq x y z
N MET A 1 -18.80 -8.95 2.02
CA MET A 1 -17.88 -9.14 0.88
C MET A 1 -16.89 -7.97 0.82
N CYS A 2 -15.58 -8.20 0.83
CA CYS A 2 -14.60 -7.10 0.81
C CYS A 2 -14.67 -6.35 -0.52
N LYS A 3 -14.90 -5.03 -0.45
CA LYS A 3 -14.98 -4.15 -1.63
C LYS A 3 -13.60 -3.68 -2.13
N LYS A 4 -12.51 -4.04 -1.45
CA LYS A 4 -11.14 -3.61 -1.80
C LYS A 4 -10.59 -4.40 -2.99
N ARG A 5 -9.74 -3.74 -3.79
CA ARG A 5 -9.03 -4.38 -4.90
C ARG A 5 -8.18 -5.54 -4.37
N LYS A 6 -8.35 -6.72 -4.97
CA LYS A 6 -7.69 -7.97 -4.59
C LYS A 6 -6.45 -8.16 -5.46
N TYR A 7 -5.38 -8.65 -4.83
CA TYR A 7 -4.10 -8.92 -5.49
C TYR A 7 -3.60 -10.32 -5.09
N THR A 8 -2.78 -10.91 -5.96
CA THR A 8 -1.85 -11.97 -5.55
C THR A 8 -0.71 -11.37 -4.74
N LYS A 9 0.08 -12.19 -4.02
CA LYS A 9 1.25 -11.72 -3.26
C LYS A 9 2.20 -10.90 -4.14
N MET A 10 2.54 -11.44 -5.30
CA MET A 10 3.41 -10.78 -6.27
C MET A 10 2.75 -9.56 -6.92
N GLY A 11 1.47 -9.64 -7.28
CA GLY A 11 0.75 -8.52 -7.87
C GLY A 11 0.63 -7.31 -6.93
N ALA A 12 0.54 -7.56 -5.61
CA ALA A 12 0.53 -6.51 -4.61
C ALA A 12 1.89 -5.82 -4.51
N LEU A 13 2.99 -6.59 -4.48
CA LEU A 13 4.35 -6.04 -4.44
C LEU A 13 4.68 -5.27 -5.72
N TYR A 14 4.33 -5.81 -6.89
CA TYR A 14 4.51 -5.14 -8.17
C TYR A 14 3.76 -3.82 -8.23
N SER A 15 2.50 -3.79 -7.76
CA SER A 15 1.70 -2.57 -7.70
C SER A 15 2.32 -1.50 -6.80
N ILE A 16 2.90 -1.89 -5.66
CA ILE A 16 3.61 -0.96 -4.76
C ILE A 16 4.87 -0.42 -5.45
N ALA A 17 5.70 -1.30 -6.00
CA ALA A 17 6.94 -0.92 -6.67
C ALA A 17 6.68 0.03 -7.84
N ASN A 18 5.70 -0.28 -8.70
CA ASN A 18 5.31 0.56 -9.82
C ASN A 18 4.82 1.95 -9.37
N ALA A 19 3.97 1.99 -8.33
CA ALA A 19 3.46 3.26 -7.77
C ALA A 19 4.55 4.14 -7.14
N GLN A 20 5.66 3.53 -6.70
CA GLN A 20 6.80 4.21 -6.09
C GLN A 20 7.99 4.43 -7.03
N HIS A 21 7.99 3.81 -8.22
CA HIS A 21 9.14 3.76 -9.12
C HIS A 21 9.68 5.15 -9.48
N ASN A 22 8.79 6.08 -9.80
CA ASN A 22 9.14 7.43 -10.23
C ASN A 22 9.11 8.46 -9.09
N LYS A 23 8.85 8.05 -7.85
CA LYS A 23 8.76 8.97 -6.71
C LYS A 23 10.14 9.18 -6.09
N LYS A 24 10.49 10.44 -5.80
CA LYS A 24 11.71 10.76 -5.03
C LYS A 24 11.60 10.14 -3.64
N LYS A 25 12.73 9.83 -2.99
CA LYS A 25 12.75 9.15 -1.68
C LYS A 25 11.87 9.84 -0.63
N ALA A 26 11.79 11.17 -0.64
CA ALA A 26 10.96 11.96 0.27
C ALA A 26 9.44 11.82 0.01
N ASP A 27 9.06 11.50 -1.23
CA ASP A 27 7.66 11.41 -1.67
C ASP A 27 7.12 9.96 -1.67
N LYS A 28 7.95 9.00 -1.26
CA LYS A 28 7.56 7.58 -1.21
C LYS A 28 6.57 7.36 -0.07
N ILE A 29 5.32 7.11 -0.43
CA ILE A 29 4.26 6.75 0.52
C ILE A 29 4.51 5.32 1.02
N PRO A 30 4.49 5.06 2.35
CA PRO A 30 4.69 3.73 2.91
C PRO A 30 3.46 2.83 2.70
N VAL A 31 3.22 2.44 1.44
CA VAL A 31 2.19 1.46 1.08
C VAL A 31 2.70 0.06 1.37
N ARG A 32 1.91 -0.75 2.07
CA ARG A 32 2.24 -2.15 2.40
C ARG A 32 1.13 -3.07 1.92
N ALA A 33 1.50 -4.29 1.53
CA ALA A 33 0.54 -5.35 1.26
C ALA A 33 0.18 -6.09 2.55
N TYR A 34 -1.08 -6.46 2.73
CA TYR A 34 -1.54 -7.31 3.84
C TYR A 34 -2.48 -8.40 3.32
N TYR A 35 -2.44 -9.57 3.97
CA TYR A 35 -3.30 -10.70 3.61
C TYR A 35 -4.64 -10.60 4.34
N CYS A 36 -5.74 -10.77 3.59
CA CYS A 36 -7.09 -10.79 4.15
C CYS A 36 -7.65 -12.21 4.13
N LYS A 37 -7.80 -12.80 5.33
CA LYS A 37 -8.34 -14.15 5.52
C LYS A 37 -9.76 -14.32 4.97
N TRP A 38 -10.56 -13.26 4.96
CA TRP A 38 -11.92 -13.28 4.42
C TRP A 38 -11.97 -13.30 2.89
N CYS A 39 -10.88 -12.93 2.22
CA CYS A 39 -10.81 -12.85 0.76
C CYS A 39 -9.85 -13.86 0.15
N ASN A 40 -9.10 -14.59 0.99
CA ASN A 40 -7.93 -15.37 0.61
C ASN A 40 -7.00 -14.65 -0.38
N SER A 41 -6.86 -13.33 -0.24
CA SER A 41 -6.18 -12.44 -1.19
C SER A 41 -5.39 -11.36 -0.48
N TYR A 42 -4.44 -10.73 -1.18
CA TYR A 42 -3.70 -9.57 -0.69
C TYR A 42 -4.43 -8.27 -1.03
N HIS A 43 -4.35 -7.31 -0.12
CA HIS A 43 -4.82 -5.94 -0.32
C HIS A 43 -3.70 -4.95 0.00
N LEU A 44 -3.79 -3.75 -0.58
CA LEU A 44 -2.88 -2.66 -0.27
C LEU A 44 -3.44 -1.84 0.91
N SER A 45 -2.55 -1.49 1.82
CA SER A 45 -2.81 -0.53 2.89
C SER A 45 -2.86 0.87 2.28
N SER A 46 -4.06 1.36 1.96
CA SER A 46 -4.31 2.77 1.61
C SER A 46 -4.27 3.69 2.84
N GLN A 47 -3.32 3.48 3.76
CA GLN A 47 -3.15 4.39 4.89
C GLN A 47 -2.14 5.45 4.49
N GLN A 48 -2.64 6.67 4.30
CA GLN A 48 -1.82 7.86 4.54
C GLN A 48 -1.35 7.75 5.99
N ARG A 49 -0.06 7.50 6.18
CA ARG A 49 0.48 7.43 7.53
C ARG A 49 0.77 8.85 7.95
N LEU A 50 0.14 9.27 9.03
CA LEU A 50 0.51 10.50 9.73
C LEU A 50 2.02 10.43 10.00
N ASN A 51 2.77 11.29 9.35
CA ASN A 51 4.21 11.33 9.55
C ASN A 51 4.45 11.89 10.96
N ILE A 52 4.76 11.02 11.92
CA ILE A 52 4.87 11.36 13.36
C ILE A 52 5.94 12.45 13.59
N LYS A 53 6.91 12.59 12.67
CA LYS A 53 7.95 13.63 12.75
C LYS A 53 7.50 14.98 12.20
N THR A 54 6.57 15.01 11.24
CA THR A 54 6.15 16.26 10.57
C THR A 54 4.69 16.63 10.86
N GLY A 55 3.89 15.74 11.46
CA GLY A 55 2.46 15.91 11.68
C GLY A 55 1.59 15.88 10.42
N VAL A 56 2.19 15.69 9.24
CA VAL A 56 1.49 15.80 7.96
C VAL A 56 0.93 14.44 7.52
N ILE A 57 -0.30 14.43 7.02
CA ILE A 57 -0.94 13.28 6.39
C ILE A 57 -0.56 13.27 4.89
N GLY A 58 0.06 12.18 4.43
CA GLY A 58 0.50 11.99 3.03
C GLY A 58 0.18 10.62 2.50
#